data_AF-A0A377F7K1-F1
#
_entry.id   AF-A0A377F7K1-F1
#
_cell.length_a   1.000
_cell.length_b   1.000
_cell.length_c   1.000
_cell.angle_alpha   90.00
_cell.angle_beta   90.00
_cell.angle_gamma   90.00
#
_symmetry.space_group_name_H-M   'P 1'
#
loop_
_entity.id
_entity.type
_entity.pdbx_description
1 polymer ?
#
loop_
_entity_poly.entity_id
_entity_poly.type
_entity_poly.pdbx_seq_one_letter_code
_entity_poly.pdbx_strand_id
1 'polypeptide(L)'
;MNYPAMAQDLVDTLDALQIDKATFIGHSMGGKAVMALTALAPDRIDKLVAIDIAPVDYHVRRHDEIFAAINAVSESDAQTRQQAAAIMRQHLNEEGVIQFLLKSFVDGEWRFNVPVLWDQYPHIVGWEKSRHGITLPCLSLVVILRMLASSTVMIYWHNFHRHGRMSLQARVTGSMLKNQMRYYALSVAISMINATD
;
A
#
# COMPACT_ATOMS: atom_id res chain seq x y z
N MET A 1 -11.49 3.44 10.63
CA MET A 1 -10.81 3.29 9.33
C MET A 1 -10.60 1.81 9.06
N ASN A 2 -11.27 1.24 8.06
CA ASN A 2 -11.14 -0.16 7.66
C ASN A 2 -11.17 -0.28 6.12
N TYR A 3 -10.83 -1.46 5.59
CA TYR A 3 -10.72 -1.65 4.14
C TYR A 3 -12.03 -1.53 3.36
N PRO A 4 -13.19 -2.03 3.84
CA PRO A 4 -14.47 -1.77 3.19
C PRO A 4 -14.81 -0.27 3.08
N ALA A 5 -14.57 0.50 4.14
CA ALA A 5 -14.79 1.95 4.11
C ALA A 5 -13.85 2.64 3.10
N MET A 6 -12.56 2.32 3.13
CA MET A 6 -11.60 2.88 2.15
C MET A 6 -11.92 2.46 0.70
N ALA A 7 -12.49 1.27 0.49
CA ALA A 7 -12.96 0.85 -0.82
C ALA A 7 -14.18 1.65 -1.27
N GLN A 8 -15.11 1.97 -0.35
CA GLN A 8 -16.23 2.87 -0.65
C GLN A 8 -15.74 4.26 -1.03
N ASP A 9 -14.74 4.81 -0.32
CA ASP A 9 -14.15 6.10 -0.67
C ASP A 9 -13.60 6.12 -2.11
N LEU A 10 -13.07 5.00 -2.62
CA LEU A 10 -12.63 4.87 -4.02
C LEU A 10 -13.82 4.92 -4.99
N VAL A 11 -14.93 4.24 -4.66
CA VAL A 11 -16.19 4.29 -5.45
C VAL A 11 -16.72 5.72 -5.49
N ASP A 12 -16.84 6.36 -4.34
CA ASP A 12 -17.36 7.72 -4.21
C ASP A 12 -16.48 8.72 -4.97
N THR A 13 -15.15 8.50 -4.96
CA THR A 13 -14.20 9.29 -5.75
C THR A 13 -14.41 9.11 -7.25
N LEU A 14 -14.60 7.87 -7.72
CA LEU A 14 -14.89 7.61 -9.13
C LEU A 14 -16.20 8.27 -9.55
N ASP A 15 -17.24 8.19 -8.72
CA ASP A 15 -18.55 8.78 -8.99
C ASP A 15 -18.49 10.31 -9.05
N ALA A 16 -17.77 10.93 -8.10
CA ALA A 16 -17.55 12.37 -8.09
C ALA A 16 -16.78 12.87 -9.32
N LEU A 17 -15.92 12.02 -9.90
CA LEU A 17 -15.17 12.31 -11.12
C LEU A 17 -15.87 11.82 -12.40
N GLN A 18 -17.06 11.21 -12.29
CA GLN A 18 -17.81 10.63 -13.41
C GLN A 18 -17.00 9.58 -14.20
N ILE A 19 -16.24 8.73 -13.48
CA ILE A 19 -15.43 7.65 -14.06
C ILE A 19 -16.14 6.31 -13.82
N ASP A 20 -16.60 5.67 -14.89
CA ASP A 20 -17.30 4.39 -14.79
C ASP A 20 -16.37 3.24 -14.36
N LYS A 21 -15.14 3.18 -14.90
CA LYS A 21 -14.19 2.10 -14.66
C LYS A 21 -12.75 2.61 -14.76
N ALA A 22 -11.86 2.13 -13.89
CA ALA A 22 -10.46 2.56 -13.86
C ALA A 22 -9.47 1.41 -13.60
N THR A 23 -8.21 1.63 -13.99
CA THR A 23 -7.07 0.81 -13.53
C THR A 23 -6.57 1.35 -12.19
N PHE A 24 -6.39 0.47 -11.21
CA PHE A 24 -5.94 0.84 -9.88
C PHE A 24 -4.54 0.33 -9.57
N ILE A 25 -3.71 1.22 -9.01
CA ILE A 25 -2.36 0.90 -8.55
C ILE A 25 -2.26 1.32 -7.08
N GLY A 26 -2.14 0.35 -6.18
CA GLY A 26 -2.07 0.58 -4.74
C GLY A 26 -0.78 0.04 -4.12
N HIS A 27 -0.12 0.84 -3.29
CA HIS A 27 1.04 0.42 -2.51
C HIS A 27 0.67 0.19 -1.04
N SER A 28 1.19 -0.87 -0.42
CA SER A 28 0.97 -1.19 1.00
C SER A 28 -0.53 -1.12 1.37
N MET A 29 -0.91 -0.32 2.38
CA MET A 29 -2.31 -0.07 2.76
C MET A 29 -3.22 0.27 1.57
N GLY A 30 -2.75 1.10 0.62
CA GLY A 30 -3.51 1.45 -0.57
C GLY A 30 -3.78 0.25 -1.48
N GLY A 31 -2.85 -0.72 -1.54
CA GLY A 31 -3.07 -1.97 -2.27
C GLY A 31 -4.14 -2.84 -1.60
N LYS A 32 -4.21 -2.87 -0.26
CA LYS A 32 -5.31 -3.55 0.45
C LYS A 32 -6.66 -2.86 0.25
N ALA A 33 -6.72 -1.53 0.21
CA ALA A 33 -7.95 -0.79 -0.13
C ALA A 33 -8.44 -1.14 -1.55
N VAL A 34 -7.53 -1.17 -2.52
CA VAL A 34 -7.86 -1.57 -3.90
C VAL A 34 -8.27 -3.05 -3.97
N MET A 35 -7.60 -3.95 -3.23
CA MET A 35 -8.03 -5.36 -3.15
C MET A 35 -9.38 -5.54 -2.43
N ALA A 36 -9.80 -4.61 -1.58
CA ALA A 36 -11.13 -4.64 -0.97
C ALA A 36 -12.20 -4.11 -1.93
N LEU A 37 -11.85 -3.15 -2.79
CA LEU A 37 -12.73 -2.64 -3.85
C LEU A 37 -13.21 -3.76 -4.77
N THR A 38 -12.37 -4.77 -5.02
CA THR A 38 -12.76 -5.89 -5.88
C THR A 38 -13.91 -6.72 -5.32
N ALA A 39 -14.06 -6.77 -3.99
CA ALA A 39 -15.17 -7.46 -3.34
C ALA A 39 -16.41 -6.58 -3.23
N LEU A 40 -16.23 -5.25 -3.24
CA LEU A 40 -17.29 -4.27 -3.08
C LEU A 40 -17.95 -3.89 -4.42
N ALA A 41 -17.14 -3.55 -5.42
CA ALA A 41 -17.58 -3.02 -6.71
C ALA A 41 -16.65 -3.49 -7.85
N PRO A 42 -16.59 -4.81 -8.15
CA PRO A 42 -15.68 -5.36 -9.15
C PRO A 42 -15.84 -4.74 -10.54
N ASP A 43 -17.07 -4.37 -10.93
CA ASP A 43 -17.37 -3.78 -12.25
C ASP A 43 -16.72 -2.40 -12.46
N ARG A 44 -16.23 -1.77 -11.38
CA ARG A 44 -15.55 -0.47 -11.40
C ARG A 44 -14.04 -0.59 -11.67
N ILE A 45 -13.50 -1.81 -11.77
CA ILE A 45 -12.07 -2.08 -11.89
C ILE A 45 -11.76 -2.67 -13.26
N ASP A 46 -10.78 -2.09 -13.97
CA ASP A 46 -10.27 -2.61 -15.23
C ASP A 46 -9.04 -3.52 -15.05
N LYS A 47 -8.00 -3.00 -14.38
CA LYS A 47 -6.78 -3.74 -14.00
C LYS A 47 -6.37 -3.35 -12.57
N LEU A 48 -5.61 -4.23 -11.90
CA LEU A 48 -5.18 -4.02 -10.52
C LEU A 48 -3.69 -4.34 -10.34
N VAL A 49 -2.95 -3.39 -9.74
CA VAL A 49 -1.56 -3.61 -9.31
C VAL A 49 -1.45 -3.32 -7.81
N ALA A 50 -0.98 -4.30 -7.04
CA ALA A 50 -0.72 -4.19 -5.61
C ALA A 50 0.80 -4.31 -5.34
N ILE A 51 1.38 -3.26 -4.76
CA ILE A 51 2.82 -3.13 -4.58
C ILE A 51 3.19 -3.29 -3.10
N ASP A 52 4.08 -4.23 -2.84
CA ASP A 52 4.65 -4.61 -1.53
C ASP A 52 3.60 -4.91 -0.45
N ILE A 53 2.56 -5.66 -0.82
CA ILE A 53 1.45 -5.98 0.09
C ILE A 53 0.80 -7.31 -0.26
N ALA A 54 0.16 -7.95 0.71
CA ALA A 54 -0.68 -9.13 0.50
C ALA A 54 -2.00 -8.99 1.28
N PRO A 55 -3.10 -9.62 0.83
CA PRO A 55 -4.40 -9.61 1.49
C PRO A 55 -4.40 -10.58 2.68
N VAL A 56 -3.55 -10.30 3.67
CA VAL A 56 -3.37 -11.10 4.89
C VAL A 56 -3.32 -10.19 6.10
N ASP A 57 -3.75 -10.72 7.23
CA ASP A 57 -3.44 -10.14 8.52
C ASP A 57 -1.98 -10.46 8.84
N TYR A 58 -1.17 -9.42 9.07
CA TYR A 58 0.24 -9.61 9.36
C TYR A 58 0.48 -10.00 10.83
N HIS A 59 -0.50 -9.84 11.72
CA HIS A 59 -0.43 -10.15 13.16
C HIS A 59 0.81 -9.61 13.87
N VAL A 60 1.38 -8.49 13.40
CA VAL A 60 2.57 -7.86 13.98
C VAL A 60 2.42 -6.37 14.04
N ARG A 61 2.94 -5.77 15.12
CA ARG A 61 3.12 -4.32 15.22
C ARG A 61 4.49 -3.97 14.65
N ARG A 62 4.50 -3.17 13.57
CA ARG A 62 5.73 -2.79 12.85
C ARG A 62 6.06 -1.31 12.92
N HIS A 63 5.16 -0.51 13.50
CA HIS A 63 5.22 0.95 13.39
C HIS A 63 5.23 1.64 14.77
N ASP A 64 5.49 0.91 15.85
CA ASP A 64 5.46 1.49 17.21
C ASP A 64 6.55 2.56 17.39
N GLU A 65 7.76 2.32 16.90
CA GLU A 65 8.85 3.31 16.90
C GLU A 65 8.52 4.52 16.00
N ILE A 66 7.80 4.29 14.89
CA ILE A 66 7.32 5.37 14.00
C ILE A 66 6.30 6.25 14.73
N PHE A 67 5.34 5.64 15.43
CA PHE A 67 4.36 6.39 16.21
C PHE A 67 5.02 7.13 17.38
N ALA A 68 6.00 6.52 18.05
CA ALA A 68 6.79 7.20 19.08
C ALA A 68 7.51 8.44 18.52
N ALA A 69 8.15 8.32 17.34
CA ALA A 69 8.81 9.44 16.67
C ALA A 69 7.83 10.55 16.27
N ILE A 70 6.65 10.19 15.75
CA ILE A 70 5.59 11.14 15.36
C ILE A 70 5.07 11.89 16.58
N ASN A 71 4.78 11.17 17.67
CA ASN A 71 4.30 11.77 18.92
C ASN A 71 5.36 12.68 19.54
N ALA A 72 6.62 12.27 19.55
CA ALA A 72 7.72 13.10 20.05
C ALA A 72 7.87 14.42 19.29
N VAL A 73 7.62 14.42 17.98
CA VAL A 73 7.56 15.68 17.19
C VAL A 73 6.35 16.51 17.60
N SER A 74 5.16 15.91 17.72
CA SER A 74 3.93 16.62 18.11
C SER A 74 3.97 17.19 19.54
N GLU A 75 4.73 16.56 20.44
CA GLU A 75 4.93 17.01 21.83
C GLU A 75 6.04 18.07 21.95
N SER A 76 6.70 18.42 20.85
CA SER A 76 7.77 19.41 20.80
C SER A 76 7.32 20.74 20.17
N ASP A 77 8.18 21.76 20.24
CA ASP A 77 7.96 23.05 19.56
C ASP A 77 8.46 23.05 18.10
N ALA A 78 8.66 21.89 17.47
CA ALA A 78 9.18 21.81 16.10
C ALA A 78 8.20 22.43 15.09
N GLN A 79 8.65 23.42 14.33
CA GLN A 79 7.84 24.08 13.30
C GLN A 79 8.30 23.73 11.88
N THR A 80 9.55 23.28 11.75
CA THR A 80 10.18 22.96 10.46
C THR A 80 10.47 21.48 10.34
N ARG A 81 10.51 21.00 9.09
CA ARG A 81 10.94 19.62 8.79
C ARG A 81 12.35 19.32 9.29
N GLN A 82 13.24 20.30 9.34
CA GLN A 82 14.60 20.12 9.84
C GLN A 82 14.60 19.83 11.35
N GLN A 83 13.81 20.58 12.13
CA GLN A 83 13.66 20.36 13.57
C GLN A 83 12.98 19.01 13.84
N ALA A 84 11.87 18.73 13.16
CA ALA A 84 11.17 17.45 13.28
C ALA A 84 12.10 16.27 12.93
N ALA A 85 12.91 16.37 11.87
CA ALA A 85 13.89 15.35 11.51
C ALA A 85 14.90 15.07 12.63
N ALA A 86 15.39 16.11 13.32
CA ALA A 86 16.35 15.96 14.41
C ALA A 86 15.77 15.16 15.59
N ILE A 87 14.48 15.33 15.87
CA ILE A 87 13.75 14.57 16.89
C ILE A 87 13.52 13.13 16.40
N MET A 88 13.01 12.95 15.19
CA MET A 88 12.71 11.62 14.65
C MET A 88 13.94 10.69 14.58
N ARG A 89 15.14 11.25 14.33
CA ARG A 89 16.40 10.48 14.32
C ARG A 89 16.79 9.88 15.67
N GLN A 90 16.18 10.34 16.77
CA GLN A 90 16.39 9.76 18.10
C GLN A 90 15.60 8.45 18.28
N HIS A 91 14.58 8.23 17.43
CA HIS A 91 13.70 7.07 17.49
C HIS A 91 13.88 6.13 16.28
N LEU A 92 14.34 6.64 15.14
CA LEU A 92 14.40 5.92 13.88
C LEU A 92 15.81 6.02 13.26
N ASN A 93 16.32 4.90 12.74
CA ASN A 93 17.63 4.85 12.09
C ASN A 93 17.55 4.97 10.56
N GLU A 94 16.39 4.71 9.95
CA GLU A 94 16.19 4.77 8.51
C GLU A 94 15.85 6.18 8.01
N GLU A 95 16.86 6.93 7.55
CA GLU A 95 16.69 8.29 7.03
C GLU A 95 15.62 8.37 5.91
N GLY A 96 15.53 7.35 5.05
CA GLY A 96 14.50 7.30 4.01
C GLY A 96 13.07 7.24 4.54
N VAL A 97 12.85 6.62 5.70
CA VAL A 97 11.54 6.57 6.37
C VAL A 97 11.22 7.92 7.00
N ILE A 98 12.21 8.54 7.67
CA ILE A 98 12.08 9.89 8.25
C ILE A 98 11.68 10.89 7.16
N GLN A 99 12.43 10.96 6.06
CA GLN A 99 12.16 11.89 4.97
C GLN A 99 10.82 11.62 4.28
N PHE A 100 10.38 10.35 4.22
CA PHE A 100 9.06 10.00 3.72
C PHE A 100 7.94 10.56 4.62
N LEU A 101 8.03 10.32 5.94
CA LEU A 101 7.04 10.81 6.91
C LEU A 101 6.96 12.34 6.89
N LEU A 102 8.10 13.02 6.88
CA LEU A 102 8.19 14.49 6.88
C LEU A 102 7.55 15.17 5.65
N LYS A 103 7.27 14.44 4.56
CA LYS A 103 6.46 14.99 3.46
C LYS A 103 5.07 15.43 3.92
N SER A 104 4.55 14.79 4.96
CA SER A 104 3.26 15.09 5.58
C SER A 104 3.37 16.05 6.77
N PHE A 105 4.57 16.53 7.12
CA PHE A 105 4.77 17.57 8.13
C PHE A 105 4.81 18.93 7.44
N VAL A 106 3.80 19.75 7.69
CA VAL A 106 3.57 21.05 7.02
C VAL A 106 3.06 22.02 8.07
N ASP A 107 3.68 23.21 8.15
CA ASP A 107 3.29 24.28 9.08
C ASP A 107 3.21 23.83 10.55
N GLY A 108 4.19 23.02 10.99
CA GLY A 108 4.24 22.49 12.36
C GLY A 108 3.32 21.30 12.64
N GLU A 109 2.52 20.86 11.66
CA GLU A 109 1.46 19.88 11.88
C GLU A 109 1.57 18.65 10.97
N TRP A 110 1.08 17.51 11.45
CA TRP A 110 0.95 16.29 10.65
C TRP A 110 -0.35 16.32 9.83
N ARG A 111 -0.23 16.17 8.50
CA ARG A 111 -1.38 16.10 7.59
C ARG A 111 -2.25 14.85 7.79
N PHE A 112 -1.66 13.76 8.26
CA PHE A 112 -2.41 12.54 8.57
C PHE A 112 -2.95 12.57 9.99
N ASN A 113 -4.13 11.98 10.20
CA ASN A 113 -4.79 11.93 11.49
C ASN A 113 -4.13 10.88 12.40
N VAL A 114 -3.13 11.28 13.19
CA VAL A 114 -2.34 10.40 14.06
C VAL A 114 -3.22 9.62 15.05
N PRO A 115 -4.15 10.25 15.80
CA PRO A 115 -5.02 9.52 16.73
C PRO A 115 -5.83 8.40 16.06
N VAL A 116 -6.43 8.69 14.90
CA VAL A 116 -7.21 7.68 14.16
C VAL A 116 -6.31 6.56 13.63
N LEU A 117 -5.13 6.89 13.10
CA LEU A 117 -4.18 5.88 12.61
C LEU A 117 -3.69 4.96 13.73
N TRP A 118 -3.49 5.48 14.94
CA TRP A 118 -3.11 4.69 16.10
C TRP A 118 -4.23 3.76 16.56
N ASP A 119 -5.42 4.32 16.79
CA ASP A 119 -6.60 3.59 17.27
C ASP A 119 -7.03 2.51 16.28
N GLN A 120 -6.98 2.82 14.99
CA GLN A 120 -7.42 1.92 13.92
C GLN A 120 -6.28 1.06 13.36
N TYR A 121 -5.09 1.13 13.94
CA TYR A 121 -3.92 0.37 13.49
C TYR A 121 -4.17 -1.13 13.33
N PRO A 122 -4.90 -1.83 14.24
CA PRO A 122 -5.23 -3.25 14.07
C PRO A 122 -5.99 -3.53 12.77
N HIS A 123 -6.89 -2.64 12.35
CA HIS A 123 -7.63 -2.78 11.09
C HIS A 123 -6.75 -2.50 9.87
N ILE A 124 -5.76 -1.62 10.00
CA ILE A 124 -4.81 -1.29 8.93
C ILE A 124 -3.83 -2.46 8.70
N VAL A 125 -3.23 -3.02 9.76
CA VAL A 125 -2.33 -4.18 9.59
C VAL A 125 -3.09 -5.48 9.31
N GLY A 126 -4.34 -5.55 9.76
CA GLY A 126 -5.23 -6.68 9.61
C GLY A 126 -5.72 -6.92 8.19
N TRP A 127 -6.47 -8.00 8.02
CA TRP A 127 -7.23 -8.28 6.82
C TRP A 127 -8.47 -9.10 7.16
N GLU A 128 -9.64 -8.52 6.92
CA GLU A 128 -10.89 -9.25 7.07
C GLU A 128 -11.12 -10.09 5.81
N LYS A 129 -11.17 -11.41 5.96
CA LYS A 129 -11.56 -12.29 4.86
C LYS A 129 -13.04 -12.05 4.53
N SER A 130 -13.32 -11.55 3.34
CA SER A 130 -14.69 -11.52 2.82
C SER A 130 -15.25 -12.95 2.75
N ARG A 131 -16.55 -13.12 3.06
CA ARG A 131 -17.21 -14.44 3.07
C ARG A 131 -17.19 -15.16 1.71
N HIS A 132 -16.95 -14.44 0.62
CA HIS A 132 -16.88 -14.97 -0.74
C HIS A 132 -15.44 -15.27 -1.21
N GLY A 133 -14.44 -15.11 -0.33
CA GLY A 133 -13.03 -15.03 -0.74
C GLY A 133 -12.80 -13.81 -1.63
N ILE A 134 -11.56 -13.62 -2.07
CA ILE A 134 -11.27 -12.67 -3.15
C ILE A 134 -11.76 -13.33 -4.45
N THR A 135 -13.07 -13.29 -4.69
CA THR A 135 -13.63 -13.57 -6.02
C THR A 135 -13.43 -12.29 -6.82
N LEU A 136 -12.50 -12.33 -7.77
CA LEU A 136 -12.29 -11.25 -8.75
C LEU A 136 -13.00 -11.67 -10.03
N PRO A 137 -14.33 -11.51 -10.15
CA PRO A 137 -14.95 -11.71 -11.44
C PRO A 137 -14.36 -10.64 -12.38
N CYS A 138 -13.63 -11.09 -13.40
CA CYS A 138 -13.16 -10.27 -14.52
C CYS A 138 -11.99 -9.30 -14.26
N LEU A 139 -10.95 -9.69 -13.53
CA LEU A 139 -9.64 -9.02 -13.65
C LEU A 139 -8.73 -9.79 -14.61
N SER A 140 -8.39 -9.17 -15.74
CA SER A 140 -7.38 -9.67 -16.68
C SER A 140 -6.01 -9.77 -16.03
N LEU A 141 -5.76 -8.98 -14.97
CA LEU A 141 -4.47 -8.89 -14.34
C LEU A 141 -4.51 -8.41 -12.87
N VAL A 142 -4.02 -9.25 -11.95
CA VAL A 142 -3.49 -8.84 -10.64
C VAL A 142 -1.98 -9.10 -10.57
N VAL A 143 -1.19 -8.04 -10.37
CA VAL A 143 0.23 -8.15 -10.00
C VAL A 143 0.38 -7.82 -8.53
N ILE A 144 0.86 -8.78 -7.74
CA ILE A 144 1.34 -8.51 -6.39
C ILE A 144 2.86 -8.57 -6.40
N LEU A 145 3.50 -7.43 -6.16
CA LEU A 145 4.92 -7.35 -5.91
C LEU A 145 5.14 -7.47 -4.40
N ARG A 146 6.03 -8.35 -3.93
CA ARG A 146 6.42 -8.41 -2.51
C ARG A 146 7.93 -8.36 -2.38
N MET A 147 8.43 -7.39 -1.61
CA MET A 147 9.84 -7.31 -1.23
C MET A 147 10.08 -8.17 0.00
N LEU A 148 11.05 -9.08 -0.07
CA LEU A 148 11.54 -9.84 1.08
C LEU A 148 12.80 -9.18 1.64
N ALA A 149 13.14 -9.49 2.90
CA ALA A 149 14.27 -8.88 3.61
C ALA A 149 15.64 -9.10 2.94
N SER A 150 15.79 -10.20 2.19
CA SER A 150 16.89 -10.41 1.25
C SER A 150 16.45 -9.89 -0.11
N SER A 151 17.33 -9.16 -0.82
CA SER A 151 17.15 -8.47 -2.11
C SER A 151 16.42 -9.25 -3.24
N THR A 152 15.17 -9.58 -2.96
CA THR A 152 14.34 -10.58 -3.63
C THR A 152 12.97 -9.99 -3.76
N VAL A 153 12.52 -9.81 -5.00
CA VAL A 153 11.14 -9.46 -5.29
C VAL A 153 10.44 -10.71 -5.76
N MET A 154 9.33 -11.01 -5.08
CA MET A 154 8.40 -12.05 -5.48
C MET A 154 7.30 -11.36 -6.28
N ILE A 155 7.15 -11.77 -7.54
CA ILE A 155 6.07 -11.30 -8.40
C ILE A 155 5.03 -12.42 -8.42
N TYR A 156 3.87 -12.15 -7.85
CA TYR A 156 2.70 -13.01 -8.02
C TYR A 156 1.87 -12.39 -9.14
N TRP A 157 1.61 -13.18 -10.18
CA TRP A 157 0.70 -12.84 -11.26
C TRP A 157 -0.48 -13.82 -11.23
N HIS A 158 -1.70 -13.32 -11.41
CA HIS A 158 -2.86 -14.18 -11.62
C HIS A 158 -3.66 -13.73 -12.84
N ASN A 159 -3.76 -14.61 -13.84
CA ASN A 159 -4.76 -14.52 -14.91
C ASN A 159 -6.00 -15.27 -14.41
N PHE A 160 -7.08 -14.57 -14.04
CA PHE A 160 -8.33 -15.19 -13.59
C PHE A 160 -9.12 -15.79 -14.79
N HIS A 161 -8.54 -16.74 -15.53
CA HIS A 161 -9.31 -17.59 -16.44
C HIS A 161 -9.77 -18.83 -15.68
N ARG A 162 -10.95 -18.72 -15.04
CA ARG A 162 -11.74 -19.80 -14.42
C ARG A 162 -11.04 -20.62 -13.33
N HIS A 163 -11.43 -20.35 -12.08
CA HIS A 163 -11.24 -21.21 -10.90
C HIS A 163 -9.82 -21.77 -10.67
N GLY A 164 -8.95 -21.02 -9.97
CA GLY A 164 -7.63 -21.55 -9.60
C GLY A 164 -6.95 -20.78 -8.48
N ARG A 165 -6.25 -21.51 -7.59
CA ARG A 165 -5.45 -20.94 -6.48
C ARG A 165 -4.32 -20.06 -7.01
N MET A 166 -3.95 -19.04 -6.22
CA MET A 166 -2.79 -18.17 -6.46
C MET A 166 -1.49 -19.01 -6.49
N SER A 167 -0.71 -18.94 -7.58
CA SER A 167 0.55 -19.67 -7.74
C SER A 167 1.72 -18.69 -7.93
N LEU A 168 2.87 -19.01 -7.33
CA LEU A 168 4.11 -18.24 -7.50
C LEU A 168 4.67 -18.49 -8.90
N GLN A 169 4.87 -17.43 -9.69
CA GLN A 169 5.33 -17.56 -11.08
C GLN A 169 6.77 -17.07 -11.30
N ALA A 170 7.23 -16.03 -10.58
CA ALA A 170 8.59 -15.54 -10.72
C ALA A 170 9.21 -15.10 -9.38
N ARG A 171 10.49 -15.45 -9.20
CA ARG A 171 11.36 -14.96 -8.12
C ARG A 171 12.53 -14.22 -8.77
N VAL A 172 12.67 -12.93 -8.49
CA VAL A 172 13.80 -12.12 -8.97
C VAL A 172 14.74 -11.84 -7.80
N THR A 173 15.99 -12.31 -7.86
CA THR A 173 17.03 -12.12 -6.83
C THR A 173 18.21 -11.33 -7.37
N GLY A 174 18.68 -10.29 -6.66
CA GLY A 174 19.89 -9.55 -7.03
C GLY A 174 20.29 -8.49 -5.99
N SER A 175 21.57 -8.16 -5.85
CA SER A 175 22.10 -7.33 -4.74
C SER A 175 21.86 -5.82 -4.86
N MET A 176 21.27 -5.32 -5.95
CA MET A 176 21.20 -3.89 -6.29
C MET A 176 19.82 -3.26 -6.03
N LEU A 177 19.25 -3.43 -4.82
CA LEU A 177 17.81 -3.70 -4.78
C LEU A 177 16.95 -3.17 -3.62
N LYS A 178 17.21 -1.96 -3.12
CA LYS A 178 16.19 -1.25 -2.30
C LYS A 178 15.57 -0.06 -3.02
N ASN A 179 16.37 0.83 -3.61
CA ASN A 179 15.85 2.04 -4.26
C ASN A 179 15.61 1.87 -5.77
N GLN A 180 16.47 1.16 -6.52
CA GLN A 180 16.29 0.99 -7.97
C GLN A 180 15.15 0.04 -8.34
N MET A 181 14.83 -0.96 -7.51
CA MET A 181 13.77 -1.92 -7.82
C MET A 181 12.35 -1.45 -7.52
N ARG A 182 12.17 -0.35 -6.77
CA ARG A 182 10.89 0.38 -6.78
C ARG A 182 10.59 0.92 -8.17
N TYR A 183 11.58 1.52 -8.83
CA TYR A 183 11.45 2.03 -10.19
C TYR A 183 11.37 0.90 -11.22
N TYR A 184 12.15 -0.17 -11.06
CA TYR A 184 12.15 -1.27 -12.03
C TYR A 184 10.87 -2.09 -11.98
N ALA A 185 10.38 -2.45 -10.80
CA ALA A 185 9.12 -3.19 -10.67
C ALA A 185 7.91 -2.34 -11.09
N LEU A 186 7.94 -1.02 -10.82
CA LEU A 186 6.97 -0.08 -11.36
C LEU A 186 7.09 0.02 -12.89
N SER A 187 8.30 0.04 -13.45
CA SER A 187 8.51 0.07 -14.91
C SER A 187 8.05 -1.22 -15.58
N VAL A 188 8.22 -2.38 -14.94
CA VAL A 188 7.74 -3.67 -15.43
C VAL A 188 6.22 -3.74 -15.33
N ALA A 189 5.63 -3.28 -14.24
CA ALA A 189 4.17 -3.17 -14.12
C ALA A 189 3.58 -2.22 -15.18
N ILE A 190 4.20 -1.05 -15.40
CA ILE A 190 3.81 -0.09 -16.45
C ILE A 190 3.99 -0.70 -17.85
N SER A 191 5.10 -1.40 -18.09
CA SER A 191 5.35 -2.05 -19.39
C SER A 191 4.36 -3.18 -19.66
N MET A 192 3.94 -3.92 -18.63
CA MET A 192 2.92 -4.96 -18.73
C MET A 192 1.51 -4.39 -18.91
N ILE A 193 1.21 -3.21 -18.34
CA ILE A 193 -0.03 -2.47 -18.61
C ILE A 193 -0.09 -2.06 -20.09
N ASN A 194 1.02 -1.56 -20.64
CA ASN A 194 1.12 -1.09 -22.03
C ASN A 194 1.25 -2.20 -23.09
N ALA A 195 1.56 -3.44 -22.68
CA ALA A 195 1.74 -4.57 -23.60
C ALA A 195 0.46 -5.38 -23.85
N THR A 196 -0.70 -4.90 -23.35
CA THR A 196 -1.99 -5.61 -23.44
C THR A 196 -3.06 -4.82 -24.22
N ASP A 197 -2.62 -3.87 -25.05
CA ASP A 197 -3.44 -3.23 -26.09
C ASP A 197 -3.27 -3.96 -27.44
#